data_AF-A0A143QIH7-F1
#
_entry.id   AF-A0A143QIH7-F1
#
_cell.length_a   1.000
_cell.length_b   1.000
_cell.length_c   1.000
_cell.angle_alpha   90.00
_cell.angle_beta   90.00
_cell.angle_gamma   90.00
#
_symmetry.space_group_name_H-M   'P 1'
#
loop_
_entity.id
_entity.type
_entity.pdbx_description
1 polymer ?
#
loop_
_entity_poly.entity_id
_entity_poly.type
_entity_poly.pdbx_seq_one_letter_code
_entity_poly.pdbx_strand_id
1 'polypeptide(L)'
;MPAPVSDSQTYRRAFGDLRTGFNQRELWLHLGWQDIKQRYRRSVIGPFWITIATGVQAIAMGLLYSVLLDIDLREFLPHVTVGLIIWNLISAAILEGGDVFVANEGLIKQLPSALSVHVYRLVWRQLLLLGHNLLIYVIIIAIFWPPGGLHWTVIFAIPALVLILLNAVWVSILFGIIATRYRDIAPILGSFVTLMFFMTPIVWTTSGLVQMGGEAAKRAKLVEINPLFHYLDIIRAPLIGEDQQAYHWYIVLGFTVVGWALAIVALKKYRARVPYWV
;
A
#
# COMPACT_ATOMS: atom_id res chain seq x y z
N MET A 1 49.86 5.53 8.04
CA MET A 1 48.78 5.11 7.13
C MET A 1 47.58 5.99 7.39
N PRO A 2 46.97 6.64 6.38
CA PRO A 2 45.71 7.36 6.60
C PRO A 2 44.63 6.37 7.05
N ALA A 3 43.82 6.76 8.04
CA ALA A 3 42.71 5.96 8.52
C ALA A 3 41.74 5.67 7.36
N PRO A 4 41.21 4.43 7.24
CA PRO A 4 40.28 4.11 6.17
C PRO A 4 39.05 5.03 6.27
N VAL A 5 38.76 5.76 5.20
CA VAL A 5 37.60 6.65 5.12
C VAL A 5 36.34 5.78 5.24
N SER A 6 35.49 6.07 6.21
CA SER A 6 34.25 5.32 6.45
C SER A 6 33.29 5.49 5.26
N ASP A 7 33.21 4.48 4.39
CA ASP A 7 32.27 4.39 3.26
C ASP A 7 30.84 4.04 3.72
N SER A 8 30.57 4.03 5.02
CA SER A 8 29.27 3.59 5.57
C SER A 8 28.09 4.47 5.12
N GLN A 9 28.33 5.77 4.92
CA GLN A 9 27.31 6.79 4.61
C GLN A 9 27.39 7.33 3.18
N THR A 10 27.65 6.48 2.20
CA THR A 10 27.69 6.89 0.79
C THR A 10 26.43 6.49 0.02
N TYR A 11 26.07 7.29 -0.99
CA TYR A 11 24.97 6.96 -1.91
C TYR A 11 25.22 5.65 -2.64
N ARG A 12 26.49 5.37 -3.00
CA ARG A 12 26.89 4.10 -3.62
C ARG A 12 26.46 2.89 -2.78
N ARG A 13 26.63 2.96 -1.45
CA ARG A 13 26.18 1.89 -0.55
C ARG A 13 24.67 1.83 -0.36
N ALA A 14 23.97 2.97 -0.39
CA ALA A 14 22.50 3.00 -0.33
C ALA A 14 21.89 2.32 -1.57
N PHE A 15 22.32 2.71 -2.78
CA PHE A 15 21.94 2.03 -4.02
C PHE A 15 22.44 0.58 -4.07
N GLY A 16 23.62 0.33 -3.51
CA GLY A 16 24.17 -1.02 -3.37
C GLY A 16 23.27 -1.92 -2.53
N ASP A 17 22.72 -1.43 -1.41
CA ASP A 17 21.78 -2.19 -0.57
C ASP A 17 20.50 -2.55 -1.34
N LEU A 18 19.89 -1.59 -2.04
CA LEU A 18 18.71 -1.82 -2.88
C LEU A 18 19.00 -2.86 -3.98
N ARG A 19 20.12 -2.71 -4.70
CA ARG A 19 20.51 -3.62 -5.78
C ARG A 19 20.83 -5.02 -5.25
N THR A 20 21.58 -5.12 -4.17
CA THR A 20 21.93 -6.41 -3.56
C THR A 20 20.69 -7.13 -3.05
N GLY A 21 19.80 -6.43 -2.33
CA GLY A 21 18.56 -7.05 -1.86
C GLY A 21 17.64 -7.46 -3.00
N PHE A 22 17.58 -6.68 -4.08
CA PHE A 22 16.80 -7.06 -5.26
C PHE A 22 17.37 -8.33 -5.93
N ASN A 23 18.70 -8.43 -6.03
CA ASN A 23 19.37 -9.61 -6.57
C ASN A 23 19.20 -10.85 -5.68
N GLN A 24 18.95 -10.68 -4.38
CA GLN A 24 18.61 -11.75 -3.43
C GLN A 24 17.13 -12.19 -3.55
N ARG A 25 16.63 -12.30 -4.79
CA ARG A 25 15.23 -12.62 -5.12
C ARG A 25 14.73 -13.92 -4.56
N GLU A 26 15.53 -14.97 -4.64
CA GLU A 26 15.16 -16.28 -4.10
C GLU A 26 14.89 -16.18 -2.60
N LEU A 27 15.72 -15.41 -1.88
CA LEU A 27 15.58 -15.22 -0.44
C LEU A 27 14.26 -14.49 -0.10
N TRP A 28 14.01 -13.30 -0.65
CA TRP A 28 12.82 -12.55 -0.28
C TRP A 28 11.51 -13.16 -0.83
N LEU A 29 11.56 -13.84 -1.98
CA LEU A 29 10.42 -14.60 -2.50
C LEU A 29 10.05 -15.78 -1.59
N HIS A 30 11.05 -16.58 -1.19
CA HIS A 30 10.83 -17.72 -0.32
C HIS A 30 10.38 -17.29 1.07
N LEU A 31 11.02 -16.28 1.67
CA LEU A 31 10.63 -15.77 2.99
C LEU A 31 9.22 -15.20 2.99
N GLY A 32 8.83 -14.41 1.98
CA GLY A 32 7.48 -13.84 1.91
C GLY A 32 6.40 -14.90 1.67
N TRP A 33 6.73 -15.96 0.92
CA TRP A 33 5.85 -17.12 0.79
C TRP A 33 5.72 -17.90 2.10
N GLN A 34 6.83 -18.07 2.82
CA GLN A 34 6.84 -18.70 4.14
C GLN A 34 6.02 -17.91 5.17
N ASP A 35 6.01 -16.58 5.12
CA ASP A 35 5.18 -15.76 6.01
C ASP A 35 3.69 -16.12 5.93
N ILE A 36 3.18 -16.27 4.70
CA ILE A 36 1.78 -16.63 4.48
C ILE A 36 1.55 -18.06 4.97
N LYS A 37 2.42 -19.01 4.59
CA LYS A 37 2.31 -20.40 5.04
C LYS A 37 2.35 -20.54 6.57
N GLN A 38 3.21 -19.80 7.24
CA GLN A 38 3.33 -19.82 8.70
C GLN A 38 2.10 -19.20 9.36
N ARG A 39 1.63 -18.04 8.85
CA ARG A 39 0.41 -17.38 9.33
C ARG A 39 -0.82 -18.29 9.24
N TYR A 40 -0.91 -19.10 8.18
CA TYR A 40 -2.06 -19.99 7.91
C TYR A 40 -1.80 -21.47 8.20
N ARG A 41 -0.69 -21.85 8.85
CA ARG A 41 -0.26 -23.26 9.01
C ARG A 41 -1.30 -24.17 9.65
N ARG A 42 -2.16 -23.63 10.53
CA ARG A 42 -3.21 -24.37 11.24
C ARG A 42 -4.62 -23.96 10.83
N SER A 43 -4.76 -23.22 9.72
CA SER A 43 -6.06 -22.79 9.23
C SER A 43 -6.62 -23.80 8.23
N VAL A 44 -7.88 -24.18 8.42
CA VAL A 44 -8.60 -25.10 7.50
C VAL A 44 -8.80 -24.46 6.12
N ILE A 45 -9.17 -23.18 6.10
CA ILE A 45 -9.50 -22.43 4.88
C ILE A 45 -8.24 -21.76 4.29
N GLY A 46 -7.19 -21.59 5.10
CA GLY A 46 -5.93 -21.01 4.65
C GLY A 46 -6.02 -19.49 4.37
N PRO A 47 -5.26 -18.97 3.40
CA PRO A 47 -5.20 -17.53 3.08
C PRO A 47 -6.53 -16.90 2.65
N PHE A 48 -7.50 -17.71 2.19
CA PHE A 48 -8.83 -17.24 1.79
C PHE A 48 -9.62 -16.57 2.92
N TRP A 49 -9.21 -16.74 4.18
CA TRP A 49 -9.78 -15.96 5.29
C TRP A 49 -9.61 -14.45 5.11
N ILE A 50 -8.50 -13.99 4.52
CA ILE A 50 -8.32 -12.54 4.23
C ILE A 50 -9.34 -12.09 3.20
N THR A 51 -9.55 -12.91 2.17
CA THR A 51 -10.55 -12.67 1.12
C THR A 51 -11.96 -12.58 1.72
N ILE A 52 -12.32 -13.53 2.59
CA ILE A 52 -13.61 -13.53 3.28
C ILE A 52 -13.75 -12.28 4.15
N ALA A 53 -12.75 -11.95 4.97
CA ALA A 53 -12.80 -10.79 5.85
C ALA A 53 -12.96 -9.48 5.06
N THR A 54 -12.17 -9.31 4.00
CA THR A 54 -12.25 -8.13 3.11
C THR A 54 -13.60 -8.06 2.41
N GLY A 55 -14.14 -9.19 1.95
CA GLY A 55 -15.44 -9.26 1.29
C GLY A 55 -16.60 -8.93 2.23
N VAL A 56 -16.59 -9.48 3.45
CA VAL A 56 -17.57 -9.16 4.49
C VAL A 56 -17.51 -7.68 4.86
N GLN A 57 -16.30 -7.11 5.01
CA GLN A 57 -16.13 -5.69 5.28
C GLN A 57 -16.69 -4.84 4.13
N ALA A 58 -16.37 -5.19 2.88
CA ALA A 58 -16.86 -4.47 1.71
C ALA A 58 -18.38 -4.51 1.59
N ILE A 59 -19.00 -5.68 1.81
CA ILE A 59 -20.47 -5.83 1.80
C ILE A 59 -21.10 -5.02 2.93
N ALA A 60 -20.58 -5.13 4.15
CA ALA A 60 -21.12 -4.39 5.30
C ALA A 60 -21.04 -2.87 5.09
N MET A 61 -19.90 -2.37 4.62
CA MET A 61 -19.72 -0.94 4.34
C MET A 61 -20.53 -0.50 3.12
N GLY A 62 -20.55 -1.29 2.05
CA GLY A 62 -21.36 -1.03 0.86
C GLY A 62 -22.84 -0.88 1.18
N LEU A 63 -23.40 -1.84 1.92
CA LEU A 63 -24.82 -1.81 2.36
C LEU A 63 -25.12 -0.63 3.29
N LEU A 64 -24.27 -0.39 4.29
CA LEU A 64 -24.50 0.68 5.26
C LEU A 64 -24.50 2.06 4.60
N TYR A 65 -23.48 2.33 3.77
CA TYR A 65 -23.32 3.64 3.16
C TYR A 65 -24.17 3.84 1.91
N SER A 66 -24.57 2.77 1.19
CA SER A 66 -25.54 2.90 0.09
C SER A 66 -26.88 3.40 0.62
N VAL A 67 -27.34 2.89 1.78
CA VAL A 67 -28.58 3.34 2.42
C VAL A 67 -28.42 4.75 2.99
N LEU A 68 -27.26 5.08 3.58
CA LEU A 68 -27.04 6.40 4.18
C LEU A 68 -26.91 7.53 3.14
N LEU A 69 -26.30 7.22 1.99
CA LEU A 69 -26.02 8.19 0.93
C LEU A 69 -27.05 8.17 -0.21
N ASP A 70 -28.05 7.28 -0.13
CA ASP A 70 -29.08 7.08 -1.16
C ASP A 70 -28.50 6.77 -2.55
N ILE A 71 -27.50 5.88 -2.58
CA ILE A 71 -26.80 5.43 -3.81
C ILE A 71 -27.17 3.98 -4.09
N ASP A 72 -27.36 3.61 -5.36
CA ASP A 72 -27.61 2.21 -5.73
C ASP A 72 -26.44 1.32 -5.29
N LEU A 73 -26.74 0.26 -4.55
CA LEU A 73 -25.76 -0.70 -4.06
C LEU A 73 -24.94 -1.33 -5.20
N ARG A 74 -25.55 -1.53 -6.37
CA ARG A 74 -24.91 -2.13 -7.55
C ARG A 74 -23.79 -1.25 -8.10
N GLU A 75 -23.93 0.06 -7.98
CA GLU A 75 -22.90 1.03 -8.38
C GLU A 75 -21.86 1.23 -7.27
N PHE A 76 -22.33 1.26 -6.03
CA PHE A 76 -21.49 1.62 -4.89
C PHE A 76 -20.62 0.47 -4.36
N LEU A 77 -21.09 -0.77 -4.40
CA LEU A 77 -20.37 -1.92 -3.88
C LEU A 77 -19.04 -2.22 -4.63
N PRO A 78 -18.98 -2.17 -5.98
CA PRO A 78 -17.72 -2.24 -6.72
C PRO A 78 -16.73 -1.15 -6.32
N HIS A 79 -17.20 0.10 -6.19
CA HIS A 79 -16.38 1.24 -5.77
C HIS A 79 -15.72 1.01 -4.41
N VAL A 80 -16.53 0.63 -3.40
CA VAL A 80 -16.04 0.38 -2.04
C VAL A 80 -15.09 -0.80 -2.01
N THR A 81 -15.38 -1.86 -2.76
CA THR A 81 -14.58 -3.09 -2.72
C THR A 81 -13.20 -2.88 -3.31
N VAL A 82 -13.11 -2.30 -4.51
CA VAL A 82 -11.82 -1.96 -5.10
C VAL A 82 -11.07 -0.96 -4.22
N GLY A 83 -11.80 0.02 -3.68
CA GLY A 83 -11.25 0.98 -2.72
C GLY A 83 -10.59 0.31 -1.51
N LEU A 84 -11.27 -0.65 -0.88
CA LEU A 84 -10.77 -1.40 0.28
C LEU A 84 -9.58 -2.29 -0.06
N ILE A 85 -9.60 -2.97 -1.20
CA ILE A 85 -8.49 -3.85 -1.62
C ILE A 85 -7.20 -3.04 -1.77
N ILE A 86 -7.26 -1.90 -2.46
CA ILE A 86 -6.10 -1.02 -2.68
C ILE A 86 -5.70 -0.31 -1.39
N TRP A 87 -6.68 0.14 -0.59
CA TRP A 87 -6.40 0.73 0.71
C TRP A 87 -5.66 -0.23 1.64
N ASN A 88 -6.04 -1.52 1.67
CA ASN A 88 -5.37 -2.51 2.50
C ASN A 88 -3.89 -2.67 2.12
N LEU A 89 -3.55 -2.60 0.83
CA LEU A 89 -2.16 -2.59 0.36
C LEU A 89 -1.39 -1.34 0.86
N ILE A 90 -1.99 -0.16 0.72
CA ILE A 90 -1.40 1.12 1.17
C ILE A 90 -1.20 1.12 2.69
N SER A 91 -2.24 0.73 3.44
CA SER A 91 -2.23 0.62 4.89
C SER A 91 -1.14 -0.35 5.36
N ALA A 92 -1.02 -1.52 4.74
CA ALA A 92 0.00 -2.49 5.10
C ALA A 92 1.42 -1.99 4.80
N ALA A 93 1.62 -1.26 3.70
CA ALA A 93 2.93 -0.65 3.40
C ALA A 93 3.35 0.39 4.44
N ILE A 94 2.40 1.10 5.07
CA ILE A 94 2.69 2.08 6.11
C ILE A 94 2.88 1.39 7.48
N LEU A 95 1.93 0.56 7.88
CA LEU A 95 1.89 -0.04 9.22
C LEU A 95 2.91 -1.18 9.36
N GLU A 96 2.82 -2.20 8.49
CA GLU A 96 3.76 -3.32 8.52
C GLU A 96 5.14 -2.90 7.99
N GLY A 97 5.20 -1.85 7.16
CA GLY A 97 6.45 -1.20 6.77
C GLY A 97 7.15 -0.49 7.93
N GLY A 98 6.39 0.18 8.82
CA GLY A 98 6.93 0.76 10.05
C GLY A 98 7.54 -0.28 10.98
N ASP A 99 6.95 -1.47 11.06
CA ASP A 99 7.41 -2.55 11.93
C ASP A 99 8.42 -3.51 11.26
N VAL A 100 8.70 -3.32 9.97
CA VAL A 100 9.39 -4.33 9.13
C VAL A 100 10.74 -4.77 9.69
N PHE A 101 11.54 -3.85 10.22
CA PHE A 101 12.87 -4.18 10.72
C PHE A 101 12.82 -4.73 12.15
N VAL A 102 11.93 -4.23 13.01
CA VAL A 102 11.75 -4.76 14.37
C VAL A 102 11.25 -6.21 14.31
N ALA A 103 10.23 -6.47 13.49
CA ALA A 103 9.69 -7.82 13.28
C ALA A 103 10.71 -8.81 12.68
N ASN A 104 11.78 -8.31 12.06
CA ASN A 104 12.85 -9.12 11.45
C ASN A 104 14.19 -9.04 12.22
N GLU A 105 14.20 -8.54 13.46
CA GLU A 105 15.42 -8.35 14.27
C GLU A 105 16.34 -9.58 14.27
N GLY A 106 15.79 -10.77 14.54
CA GLY A 106 16.56 -12.01 14.60
C GLY A 106 17.29 -12.32 13.29
N LEU A 107 16.64 -12.10 12.14
CA LEU A 107 17.26 -12.32 10.83
C LEU A 107 18.30 -11.24 10.52
N ILE A 108 18.02 -9.98 10.87
CA ILE A 108 18.95 -8.86 10.65
C ILE A 108 20.25 -9.05 11.46
N LYS A 109 20.15 -9.56 12.70
CA LYS A 109 21.31 -9.80 13.57
C LYS A 109 22.09 -11.07 13.20
N GLN A 110 21.45 -12.07 12.61
CA GLN A 110 22.06 -13.39 12.35
C GLN A 110 22.50 -13.60 10.91
N LEU A 111 21.86 -12.96 9.93
CA LEU A 111 22.16 -13.16 8.51
C LEU A 111 22.74 -11.88 7.90
N PRO A 112 23.89 -11.96 7.21
CA PRO A 112 24.45 -10.84 6.46
C PRO A 112 23.63 -10.61 5.19
N SER A 113 22.49 -9.94 5.31
CA SER A 113 21.58 -9.58 4.20
C SER A 113 21.40 -8.07 4.09
N ALA A 114 21.05 -7.60 2.89
CA ALA A 114 20.71 -6.20 2.69
C ALA A 114 19.40 -5.86 3.41
N LEU A 115 19.28 -4.67 4.00
CA LEU A 115 18.06 -4.29 4.72
C LEU A 115 16.84 -4.28 3.79
N SER A 116 17.05 -3.89 2.53
CA SER A 116 16.02 -3.88 1.50
C SER A 116 15.37 -5.26 1.25
N VAL A 117 16.04 -6.39 1.57
CA VAL A 117 15.47 -7.75 1.46
C VAL A 117 14.21 -7.90 2.30
N HIS A 118 14.23 -7.39 3.54
CA HIS A 118 13.07 -7.48 4.44
C HIS A 118 11.90 -6.64 3.94
N VAL A 119 12.19 -5.53 3.28
CA VAL A 119 11.18 -4.70 2.63
C VAL A 119 10.63 -5.38 1.37
N TYR A 120 11.47 -5.99 0.54
CA TYR A 120 11.01 -6.74 -0.63
C TYR A 120 10.18 -7.97 -0.23
N ARG A 121 10.57 -8.67 0.85
CA ARG A 121 9.78 -9.75 1.47
C ARG A 121 8.39 -9.26 1.86
N LEU A 122 8.30 -8.12 2.53
CA LEU A 122 7.03 -7.50 2.92
C LEU A 122 6.18 -7.17 1.69
N VAL A 123 6.72 -6.43 0.72
CA VAL A 123 5.97 -6.00 -0.48
C VAL A 123 5.52 -7.20 -1.31
N TRP A 124 6.37 -8.22 -1.44
CA TRP A 124 6.00 -9.48 -2.11
C TRP A 124 4.85 -10.18 -1.41
N ARG A 125 4.90 -10.30 -0.09
CA ARG A 125 3.79 -10.87 0.70
C ARG A 125 2.50 -10.07 0.48
N GLN A 126 2.56 -8.74 0.51
CA GLN A 126 1.37 -7.91 0.26
C GLN A 126 0.84 -8.05 -1.16
N LEU A 127 1.70 -8.23 -2.17
CA LEU A 127 1.29 -8.52 -3.53
C LEU A 127 0.55 -9.87 -3.62
N LEU A 128 1.04 -10.90 -2.94
CA LEU A 128 0.35 -12.20 -2.88
C LEU A 128 -1.02 -12.08 -2.20
N LEU A 129 -1.13 -11.31 -1.12
CA LEU A 129 -2.41 -11.06 -0.44
C LEU A 129 -3.38 -10.27 -1.32
N LEU A 130 -2.89 -9.25 -2.03
CA LEU A 130 -3.67 -8.53 -3.04
C LEU A 130 -4.17 -9.49 -4.12
N GLY A 131 -3.31 -10.40 -4.61
CA GLY A 131 -3.69 -11.42 -5.58
C GLY A 131 -4.85 -12.32 -5.11
N HIS A 132 -4.89 -12.68 -3.83
CA HIS A 132 -6.03 -13.41 -3.26
C HIS A 132 -7.29 -12.54 -3.15
N ASN A 133 -7.13 -11.24 -2.87
CA ASN A 133 -8.25 -10.30 -2.77
C ASN A 133 -8.82 -9.89 -4.15
N LEU A 134 -8.04 -10.02 -5.24
CA LEU A 134 -8.54 -9.84 -6.60
C LEU A 134 -9.66 -10.82 -6.95
N LEU A 135 -9.76 -11.97 -6.26
CA LEU A 135 -10.89 -12.88 -6.41
C LEU A 135 -12.23 -12.19 -6.09
N ILE A 136 -12.27 -11.32 -5.08
CA ILE A 136 -13.48 -10.57 -4.70
C ILE A 136 -13.86 -9.61 -5.82
N TYR A 137 -12.86 -8.90 -6.36
CA TYR A 137 -13.07 -7.99 -7.49
C TYR A 137 -13.67 -8.72 -8.70
N VAL A 138 -13.12 -9.88 -9.07
CA VAL A 138 -13.64 -10.69 -10.18
C VAL A 138 -15.08 -11.12 -9.93
N ILE A 139 -15.40 -11.59 -8.71
CA ILE A 139 -16.76 -11.98 -8.33
C ILE A 139 -17.73 -10.78 -8.43
N ILE A 140 -17.32 -9.61 -7.94
CA ILE A 140 -18.17 -8.43 -7.93
C ILE A 140 -18.44 -7.92 -9.35
N ILE A 141 -17.42 -7.82 -10.21
CA ILE A 141 -17.63 -7.40 -11.60
C ILE A 141 -18.49 -8.40 -12.39
N ALA A 142 -18.39 -9.70 -12.07
CA ALA A 142 -19.24 -10.71 -12.69
C ALA A 142 -20.73 -10.60 -12.28
N ILE A 143 -21.02 -10.16 -11.05
CA ILE A 143 -22.40 -10.01 -10.53
C ILE A 143 -22.96 -8.60 -10.85
N PHE A 144 -22.15 -7.58 -10.65
CA PHE A 144 -22.48 -6.16 -10.75
C PHE A 144 -21.73 -5.55 -11.94
N TRP A 145 -22.06 -6.04 -13.14
CA TRP A 145 -21.44 -5.55 -14.37
C TRP A 145 -21.57 -4.02 -14.47
N PRO A 146 -20.48 -3.27 -14.70
CA PRO A 146 -20.55 -1.82 -14.81
C PRO A 146 -21.57 -1.39 -15.88
N PRO A 147 -22.43 -0.39 -15.62
CA PRO A 147 -23.44 0.06 -16.58
C PRO A 147 -22.86 0.48 -17.95
N GLY A 148 -21.65 1.06 -17.95
CA GLY A 148 -20.90 1.43 -19.15
C GLY A 148 -19.98 0.34 -19.72
N GLY A 149 -19.90 -0.82 -19.05
CA GLY A 149 -18.94 -1.87 -19.34
C GLY A 149 -17.49 -1.51 -18.96
N LEU A 150 -16.58 -2.47 -19.15
CA LEU A 150 -15.15 -2.24 -18.95
C LEU A 150 -14.54 -1.65 -20.23
N HIS A 151 -13.88 -0.51 -20.08
CA HIS A 151 -13.11 0.11 -21.16
C HIS A 151 -11.70 -0.49 -21.27
N TRP A 152 -11.04 -0.25 -22.40
CA TRP A 152 -9.64 -0.64 -22.62
C TRP A 152 -8.67 -0.03 -21.57
N THR A 153 -9.12 1.02 -20.88
CA THR A 153 -8.39 1.71 -19.81
C THR A 153 -8.06 0.79 -18.63
N VAL A 154 -8.75 -0.33 -18.43
CA VAL A 154 -8.42 -1.37 -17.42
C VAL A 154 -6.94 -1.77 -17.49
N ILE A 155 -6.32 -1.73 -18.67
CA ILE A 155 -4.90 -2.04 -18.86
C ILE A 155 -4.00 -1.11 -18.02
N PHE A 156 -4.41 0.14 -17.79
CA PHE A 156 -3.69 1.10 -16.95
C PHE A 156 -3.66 0.72 -15.45
N ALA A 157 -4.51 -0.21 -15.00
CA ALA A 157 -4.42 -0.73 -13.64
C ALA A 157 -3.09 -1.47 -13.39
N ILE A 158 -2.47 -2.06 -14.42
CA ILE A 158 -1.18 -2.75 -14.31
C ILE A 158 -0.03 -1.78 -14.00
N PRO A 159 0.24 -0.73 -14.80
CA PRO A 159 1.27 0.24 -14.47
C PRO A 159 0.97 0.99 -13.17
N ALA A 160 -0.30 1.24 -12.85
CA ALA A 160 -0.69 1.84 -11.57
C ALA A 160 -0.34 0.91 -10.40
N LEU A 161 -0.61 -0.40 -10.48
CA LEU A 161 -0.22 -1.38 -9.47
C LEU A 161 1.30 -1.44 -9.29
N VAL A 162 2.07 -1.48 -10.38
CA VAL A 162 3.54 -1.43 -10.32
C VAL A 162 4.01 -0.17 -9.60
N LEU A 163 3.37 0.96 -9.86
CA LEU A 163 3.68 2.22 -9.21
C LEU A 163 3.36 2.17 -7.71
N ILE A 164 2.21 1.61 -7.30
CA ILE A 164 1.91 1.44 -5.87
C ILE A 164 2.91 0.51 -5.19
N LEU A 165 3.28 -0.61 -5.81
CA LEU A 165 4.28 -1.52 -5.23
C LEU A 165 5.64 -0.84 -5.09
N LEU A 166 6.05 -0.05 -6.08
CA LEU A 166 7.26 0.76 -6.03
C LEU A 166 7.19 1.79 -4.88
N ASN A 167 6.01 2.36 -4.63
CA ASN A 167 5.80 3.27 -3.50
C ASN A 167 5.81 2.55 -2.15
N ALA A 168 5.22 1.37 -2.07
CA ALA A 168 5.22 0.54 -0.87
C ALA A 168 6.65 0.24 -0.38
N VAL A 169 7.60 0.06 -1.30
CA VAL A 169 9.01 -0.14 -0.97
C VAL A 169 9.60 1.08 -0.25
N TRP A 170 9.53 2.28 -0.83
CA TRP A 170 10.17 3.45 -0.20
C TRP A 170 9.46 3.87 1.08
N VAL A 171 8.14 3.73 1.14
CA VAL A 171 7.32 3.99 2.34
C VAL A 171 7.76 3.07 3.48
N SER A 172 7.89 1.76 3.20
CA SER A 172 8.34 0.78 4.18
C SER A 172 9.77 1.03 4.65
N ILE A 173 10.67 1.44 3.74
CA ILE A 173 12.05 1.81 4.11
C ILE A 173 12.03 3.02 5.06
N LEU A 174 11.32 4.09 4.69
CA LEU A 174 11.31 5.33 5.48
C LEU A 174 10.70 5.11 6.85
N PHE A 175 9.46 4.60 6.89
CA PHE A 175 8.78 4.39 8.16
C PHE A 175 9.46 3.29 8.99
N GLY A 176 9.98 2.23 8.37
CA GLY A 176 10.74 1.20 9.06
C GLY A 176 11.98 1.77 9.75
N ILE A 177 12.77 2.61 9.07
CA ILE A 177 13.96 3.24 9.67
C ILE A 177 13.57 4.21 10.79
N ILE A 178 12.51 5.00 10.60
CA ILE A 178 12.10 6.01 11.57
C ILE A 178 11.51 5.33 12.82
N ALA A 179 10.66 4.32 12.65
CA ALA A 179 10.00 3.62 13.75
C ALA A 179 10.94 2.67 14.51
N THR A 180 11.93 2.06 13.85
CA THR A 180 13.02 1.36 14.58
C THR A 180 13.79 2.30 15.49
N ARG A 181 14.06 3.53 15.04
CA ARG A 181 14.74 4.53 15.86
C ARG A 181 13.84 5.08 16.97
N TYR A 182 12.56 5.31 16.67
CA TYR A 182 11.59 5.93 17.57
C TYR A 182 10.35 5.05 17.66
N ARG A 183 10.25 4.24 18.72
CA ARG A 183 9.19 3.24 18.89
C ARG A 183 7.77 3.85 18.93
N ASP A 184 7.63 5.11 19.34
CA ASP A 184 6.33 5.82 19.37
C ASP A 184 5.76 6.12 17.97
N ILE A 185 6.58 6.03 16.93
CA ILE A 185 6.13 6.30 15.56
C ILE A 185 5.18 5.21 15.07
N ALA A 186 5.37 3.94 15.46
CA ALA A 186 4.48 2.86 15.00
C ALA A 186 3.01 3.07 15.45
N PRO A 187 2.70 3.36 16.72
CA PRO A 187 1.35 3.76 17.13
C PRO A 187 0.82 5.01 16.40
N ILE A 188 1.68 6.03 16.20
CA ILE A 188 1.28 7.26 15.49
C ILE A 188 0.88 6.96 14.04
N LEU A 189 1.62 6.09 13.35
CA LEU A 189 1.27 5.62 12.00
C LEU A 189 -0.07 4.90 12.00
N GLY A 190 -0.38 4.12 13.04
CA GLY A 190 -1.70 3.51 13.26
C GLY A 190 -2.82 4.53 13.24
N SER A 191 -2.73 5.54 14.11
CA SER A 191 -3.71 6.63 14.17
C SER A 191 -3.80 7.43 12.86
N PHE A 192 -2.66 7.69 12.24
CA PHE A 192 -2.59 8.40 10.95
C PHE A 192 -3.32 7.62 9.86
N VAL A 193 -3.06 6.33 9.71
CA VAL A 193 -3.73 5.48 8.72
C VAL A 193 -5.24 5.44 8.98
N THR A 194 -5.69 5.31 10.23
CA THR A 194 -7.12 5.37 10.55
C THR A 194 -7.75 6.71 10.13
N LEU A 195 -7.11 7.83 10.43
CA LEU A 195 -7.61 9.16 10.02
C LEU A 195 -7.67 9.29 8.48
N MET A 196 -6.60 8.87 7.80
CA MET A 196 -6.49 8.95 6.35
C MET A 196 -7.50 8.04 5.63
N PHE A 197 -7.89 6.92 6.24
CA PHE A 197 -8.96 6.06 5.70
C PHE A 197 -10.27 6.83 5.53
N PHE A 198 -10.68 7.59 6.55
CA PHE A 198 -11.92 8.37 6.49
C PHE A 198 -11.80 9.61 5.59
N MET A 199 -10.61 10.21 5.50
CA MET A 199 -10.35 11.35 4.61
C MET A 199 -10.23 10.97 3.13
N THR A 200 -10.04 9.69 2.82
CA THR A 200 -9.96 9.18 1.45
C THR A 200 -11.34 8.67 1.03
N PRO A 201 -11.83 8.95 -0.20
CA PRO A 201 -13.14 8.51 -0.66
C PRO A 201 -13.15 7.00 -0.96
N ILE A 202 -13.03 6.17 0.07
CA ILE A 202 -13.08 4.71 0.00
C ILE A 202 -14.51 4.23 0.22
N VAL A 203 -15.16 4.75 1.27
CA VAL A 203 -16.52 4.40 1.70
C VAL A 203 -17.53 5.49 1.45
N TRP A 204 -17.15 6.48 0.66
CA TRP A 204 -17.99 7.56 0.18
C TRP A 204 -17.45 8.03 -1.17
N THR A 205 -18.26 8.77 -1.92
CA THR A 205 -17.90 9.30 -3.25
C THR A 205 -17.87 10.82 -3.23
N THR A 206 -17.02 11.41 -4.06
CA THR A 206 -17.00 12.87 -4.27
C THR A 206 -18.30 13.35 -4.91
N SER A 207 -18.91 12.56 -5.78
CA SER A 207 -20.24 12.82 -6.36
C SER A 207 -21.33 12.90 -5.29
N GLY A 208 -21.34 11.99 -4.31
CA GLY A 208 -22.27 12.03 -3.18
C GLY A 208 -22.11 13.31 -2.35
N LEU A 209 -20.88 13.74 -2.06
CA LEU A 209 -20.64 15.00 -1.33
C LEU A 209 -21.13 16.24 -2.11
N VAL A 210 -21.01 16.22 -3.43
CA VAL A 210 -21.51 17.31 -4.28
C VAL A 210 -23.05 17.33 -4.29
N GLN A 211 -23.69 16.17 -4.35
CA GLN A 211 -25.15 16.05 -4.29
C GLN A 211 -25.74 16.49 -2.94
N MET A 212 -25.02 16.26 -1.83
CA MET A 212 -25.42 16.77 -0.49
C MET A 212 -25.44 18.31 -0.41
N GLY A 213 -24.78 19.01 -1.35
CA GLY A 213 -24.83 20.47 -1.48
C GLY A 213 -24.11 21.26 -0.38
N GLY A 214 -24.15 22.59 -0.50
CA GLY A 214 -23.62 23.51 0.52
C GLY A 214 -22.11 23.44 0.73
N GLU A 215 -21.67 23.47 1.99
CA GLU A 215 -20.25 23.41 2.38
C GLU A 215 -19.61 22.04 2.08
N ALA A 216 -20.40 20.96 1.98
CA ALA A 216 -19.90 19.63 1.64
C ALA A 216 -19.34 19.55 0.20
N ALA A 217 -19.98 20.24 -0.75
CA ALA A 217 -19.51 20.33 -2.13
C ALA A 217 -18.17 21.08 -2.25
N LYS A 218 -17.94 22.11 -1.42
CA LYS A 218 -16.62 22.80 -1.35
C LYS A 218 -15.55 21.89 -0.76
N ARG A 219 -15.91 21.04 0.20
CA ARG A 219 -15.00 20.07 0.83
C ARG A 219 -14.58 18.96 -0.13
N ALA A 220 -15.35 18.65 -1.17
CA ALA A 220 -14.93 17.70 -2.21
C ALA A 220 -13.59 18.09 -2.86
N LYS A 221 -13.29 19.39 -3.03
CA LYS A 221 -11.98 19.86 -3.53
C LYS A 221 -10.84 19.73 -2.51
N LEU A 222 -11.14 19.78 -1.21
CA LEU A 222 -10.13 19.58 -0.16
C LEU A 222 -9.62 18.13 -0.15
N VAL A 223 -10.41 17.19 -0.64
CA VAL A 223 -10.06 15.77 -0.74
C VAL A 223 -8.95 15.55 -1.76
N GLU A 224 -8.91 16.36 -2.83
CA GLU A 224 -7.85 16.33 -3.83
C GLU A 224 -6.49 16.79 -3.28
N ILE A 225 -6.42 17.32 -2.06
CA ILE A 225 -5.13 17.62 -1.40
C ILE A 225 -4.50 16.34 -0.84
N ASN A 226 -5.31 15.32 -0.55
CA ASN A 226 -4.83 14.06 0.01
C ASN A 226 -4.11 13.22 -1.07
N PRO A 227 -2.81 12.96 -0.93
CA PRO A 227 -2.06 12.17 -1.91
C PRO A 227 -2.63 10.76 -2.10
N LEU A 228 -3.12 10.14 -1.02
CA LEU A 228 -3.64 8.76 -1.03
C LEU A 228 -4.91 8.62 -1.88
N PHE A 229 -5.66 9.71 -2.05
CA PHE A 229 -6.78 9.74 -2.98
C PHE A 229 -6.30 9.49 -4.41
N HIS A 230 -5.24 10.16 -4.87
CA HIS A 230 -4.73 9.94 -6.23
C HIS A 230 -4.17 8.53 -6.42
N TYR A 231 -3.51 7.95 -5.41
CA TYR A 231 -3.07 6.54 -5.46
C TYR A 231 -4.24 5.57 -5.60
N LEU A 232 -5.34 5.82 -4.90
CA LEU A 232 -6.55 5.01 -4.99
C LEU A 232 -7.17 5.12 -6.39
N ASP A 233 -7.29 6.35 -6.87
CA ASP A 233 -7.98 6.67 -8.11
C ASP A 233 -7.27 6.11 -9.36
N ILE A 234 -5.92 6.12 -9.38
CA ILE A 234 -5.17 5.63 -10.54
C ILE A 234 -5.40 4.14 -10.84
N ILE A 235 -5.80 3.36 -9.83
CA ILE A 235 -6.15 1.94 -9.99
C ILE A 235 -7.66 1.77 -10.06
N ARG A 236 -8.41 2.41 -9.17
CA ARG A 236 -9.84 2.16 -9.02
C ARG A 236 -10.61 2.55 -10.27
N ALA A 237 -10.45 3.78 -10.77
CA ALA A 237 -11.27 4.29 -11.86
C ALA A 237 -11.22 3.37 -13.10
N PRO A 238 -10.04 2.94 -13.59
CA PRO A 238 -9.95 1.96 -14.67
C PRO A 238 -10.64 0.62 -14.40
N LEU A 239 -10.57 0.12 -13.17
CA LEU A 239 -11.13 -1.20 -12.79
C LEU A 239 -12.66 -1.20 -12.70
N ILE A 240 -13.28 -0.04 -12.44
CA ILE A 240 -14.75 0.08 -12.36
C ILE A 240 -15.37 0.73 -13.61
N GLY A 241 -14.54 1.09 -14.61
CA GLY A 241 -15.00 1.68 -15.86
C GLY A 241 -15.22 3.19 -15.80
N GLU A 242 -14.66 3.88 -14.81
CA GLU A 242 -14.71 5.34 -14.69
C GLU A 242 -13.58 6.02 -15.49
N ASP A 243 -13.84 7.25 -15.90
CA ASP A 243 -12.85 8.10 -16.57
C ASP A 243 -11.75 8.52 -15.59
N GLN A 244 -10.51 8.43 -16.06
CA GLN A 244 -9.34 8.77 -15.28
C GLN A 244 -8.71 10.07 -15.77
N GLN A 245 -8.50 11.01 -14.85
CA GLN A 245 -7.84 12.26 -15.19
C GLN A 245 -6.31 12.12 -15.10
N ALA A 246 -5.60 12.70 -16.07
CA ALA A 246 -4.14 12.57 -16.16
C ALA A 246 -3.37 13.17 -14.97
N TYR A 247 -3.95 14.15 -14.28
CA TYR A 247 -3.28 14.83 -13.17
C TYR A 247 -3.03 13.91 -11.96
N HIS A 248 -3.87 12.90 -11.73
CA HIS A 248 -3.64 11.89 -10.69
C HIS A 248 -2.29 11.19 -10.89
N TRP A 249 -1.94 10.86 -12.14
CA TRP A 249 -0.64 10.25 -12.47
C TRP A 249 0.53 11.18 -12.18
N TYR A 250 0.44 12.46 -12.56
CA TYR A 250 1.52 13.41 -12.31
C TYR A 250 1.78 13.62 -10.83
N ILE A 251 0.73 13.70 -10.02
CA ILE A 251 0.85 13.82 -8.57
C ILE A 251 1.51 12.56 -7.99
N VAL A 252 1.02 11.37 -8.35
CA VAL A 252 1.60 10.11 -7.86
C VAL A 252 3.05 9.95 -8.27
N LEU A 253 3.41 10.29 -9.51
CA LEU A 253 4.80 10.26 -9.97
C LEU A 253 5.67 11.26 -9.20
N GLY A 254 5.16 12.46 -8.92
CA GLY A 254 5.84 13.45 -8.08
C GLY A 254 6.14 12.92 -6.68
N PHE A 255 5.15 12.35 -6.00
CA PHE A 255 5.33 11.71 -4.69
C PHE A 255 6.28 10.51 -4.76
N THR A 256 6.25 9.75 -5.85
CA THR A 256 7.17 8.62 -6.07
C THR A 256 8.62 9.12 -6.11
N VAL A 257 8.91 10.16 -6.89
CA VAL A 257 10.26 10.72 -7.01
C VAL A 257 10.75 11.28 -5.68
N VAL A 258 9.91 12.07 -5.00
CA VAL A 258 10.25 12.67 -3.70
C VAL A 258 10.45 11.58 -2.63
N GLY A 259 9.55 10.61 -2.56
CA GLY A 259 9.60 9.50 -1.62
C GLY A 259 10.86 8.64 -1.78
N TRP A 260 11.24 8.31 -3.01
CA TRP A 260 12.50 7.61 -3.28
C TRP A 260 13.73 8.43 -2.91
N ALA A 261 13.75 9.73 -3.22
CA ALA A 261 14.85 10.60 -2.82
C ALA A 261 15.03 10.60 -1.29
N LEU A 262 13.93 10.71 -0.53
CA LEU A 262 13.95 10.64 0.92
C LEU A 262 14.41 9.26 1.42
N ALA A 263 13.91 8.17 0.84
CA ALA A 263 14.29 6.81 1.23
C ALA A 263 15.79 6.54 0.98
N ILE A 264 16.33 7.00 -0.14
CA ILE A 264 17.77 6.88 -0.44
C ILE A 264 18.60 7.68 0.56
N VAL A 265 18.17 8.90 0.92
CA VAL A 265 18.83 9.72 1.95
C VAL A 265 18.78 9.02 3.32
N ALA A 266 17.64 8.43 3.69
CA ALA A 266 17.49 7.68 4.93
C ALA A 266 18.40 6.44 4.96
N LEU A 267 18.45 5.66 3.88
CA LEU A 267 19.37 4.51 3.76
C LEU A 267 20.83 4.95 3.83
N LYS A 268 21.21 6.02 3.12
CA LYS A 268 22.57 6.57 3.20
C LYS A 268 22.95 6.89 4.65
N LYS A 269 22.07 7.58 5.38
CA LYS A 269 22.39 8.11 6.71
C LYS A 269 22.27 7.07 7.83
N TYR A 270 21.31 6.15 7.72
CA TYR A 270 20.87 5.35 8.86
C TYR A 270 20.97 3.84 8.65
N ARG A 271 21.19 3.31 7.42
CA ARG A 271 21.28 1.85 7.16
C ARG A 271 22.20 1.12 8.14
N ALA A 272 23.42 1.64 8.36
CA ALA A 272 24.39 1.01 9.24
C ALA A 272 23.98 1.02 10.73
N ARG A 273 22.99 1.84 11.11
CA ARG A 273 22.52 1.96 12.50
C ARG A 273 21.31 1.08 12.80
N VAL A 274 20.53 0.71 11.78
CA VAL A 274 19.31 -0.10 11.96
C VAL A 274 19.57 -1.38 12.74
N PRO A 275 20.64 -2.19 12.50
CA PRO A 275 20.90 -3.40 13.28
C PRO A 275 21.12 -3.17 14.79
N TYR A 276 21.48 -1.95 15.20
CA TYR A 276 21.66 -1.57 16.60
C TYR A 276 20.38 -1.03 17.24
N TRP A 277 19.39 -0.62 16.43
CA TRP A 277 18.12 -0.07 16.92
C TRP A 277 17.03 -1.13 17.05
N VAL A 278 17.12 -2.20 16.25
CA VAL A 278 16.22 -3.35 16.35
C VAL A 278 16.42 -4.10 17.65
#